data_AF-A0A6C0FB52-F1
#
_entry.id   AF-A0A6C0FB52-F1
#
_cell.length_a   1.000
_cell.length_b   1.000
_cell.length_c   1.000
_cell.angle_alpha   90.00
_cell.angle_beta   90.00
_cell.angle_gamma   90.00
#
_symmetry.space_group_name_H-M   'P 1'
#
loop_
_entity.id
_entity.type
_entity.pdbx_description
1 polymer ?
#
loop_
_entity_poly.entity_id
_entity_poly.type
_entity_poly.pdbx_seq_one_letter_code
_entity_poly.pdbx_strand_id
1 'polypeptide(L)'
;MPKKRTKTRKRNRKTNNKKTNKRARPRKKTDNNIVDVPFSRLRSKGTYASSGGIHFHYQKYSNVMNYLRSLNVTNACFFKNRDAFLNLNIDKQNMSVKTMGLDQNLFLSDLRECLKTSKRFIPIILNLATKDGNHANILLIDKQNERIELYEPHGSRKSDSVLGSVKGAYSKKIRELKKFWRSILPEFNVVNMVDYRRGTHFQLEYDPENNSGFCVTWSILFAHYRLLNPDIKPDTLIKYLSKKITTVKLLQYAKYVEENIKHKI
;
A
#
# COMPACT_ATOMS: atom_id res chain seq x y z
N MET A 1 -70.16 38.67 -22.22
CA MET A 1 -69.14 37.91 -22.99
C MET A 1 -68.57 36.78 -22.14
N PRO A 2 -68.78 35.49 -22.47
CA PRO A 2 -68.33 34.38 -21.66
C PRO A 2 -66.90 33.94 -22.03
N LYS A 3 -66.02 33.82 -21.02
CA LYS A 3 -64.62 33.38 -21.17
C LYS A 3 -64.56 31.86 -21.42
N LYS A 4 -64.04 31.47 -22.59
CA LYS A 4 -63.75 30.08 -22.98
C LYS A 4 -62.70 29.46 -22.04
N ARG A 5 -63.06 28.36 -21.38
CA ARG A 5 -62.14 27.48 -20.63
C ARG A 5 -61.40 26.55 -21.59
N THR A 6 -60.09 26.70 -21.69
CA THR A 6 -59.20 25.84 -22.49
C THR A 6 -58.82 24.60 -21.69
N LYS A 7 -59.28 23.41 -22.10
CA LYS A 7 -58.87 22.11 -21.53
C LYS A 7 -57.54 21.67 -22.16
N THR A 8 -56.45 21.70 -21.39
CA THR A 8 -55.16 21.12 -21.79
C THR A 8 -55.14 19.61 -21.54
N ARG A 9 -55.06 18.83 -22.64
CA ARG A 9 -54.88 17.37 -22.64
C ARG A 9 -53.48 17.00 -22.13
N LYS A 10 -53.39 16.33 -20.97
CA LYS A 10 -52.16 15.67 -20.50
C LYS A 10 -51.86 14.44 -21.37
N ARG A 11 -50.75 14.50 -22.11
CA ARG A 11 -50.20 13.39 -22.92
C ARG A 11 -49.37 12.48 -21.99
N ASN A 12 -49.91 11.30 -21.65
CA ASN A 12 -49.15 10.25 -20.96
C ASN A 12 -48.13 9.62 -21.92
N ARG A 13 -46.86 10.03 -21.80
CA ARG A 13 -45.73 9.33 -22.44
C ARG A 13 -45.34 8.12 -21.59
N LYS A 14 -45.77 6.93 -22.01
CA LYS A 14 -45.21 5.66 -21.52
C LYS A 14 -43.76 5.56 -21.98
N THR A 15 -42.82 5.75 -21.08
CA THR A 15 -41.39 5.50 -21.30
C THR A 15 -41.13 4.00 -21.21
N ASN A 16 -40.94 3.36 -22.37
CA ASN A 16 -40.46 1.99 -22.47
C ASN A 16 -39.02 1.90 -21.96
N ASN A 17 -38.86 1.48 -20.70
CA ASN A 17 -37.56 1.09 -20.14
C ASN A 17 -37.11 -0.24 -20.78
N LYS A 18 -36.45 -0.15 -21.94
CA LYS A 18 -35.63 -1.26 -22.46
C LYS A 18 -34.48 -1.51 -21.48
N LYS A 19 -34.62 -2.53 -20.63
CA LYS A 19 -33.52 -3.13 -19.87
C LYS A 19 -32.49 -3.67 -20.87
N THR A 20 -31.52 -2.84 -21.22
CA THR A 20 -30.34 -3.28 -21.94
C THR A 20 -29.50 -4.11 -20.98
N ASN A 21 -29.45 -5.42 -21.23
CA ASN A 21 -28.47 -6.31 -20.61
C ASN A 21 -27.07 -5.80 -20.99
N LYS A 22 -26.50 -4.94 -20.12
CA LYS A 22 -25.09 -4.56 -20.21
C LYS A 22 -24.26 -5.81 -19.92
N ARG A 23 -23.99 -6.59 -20.98
CA ARG A 23 -22.92 -7.59 -20.98
C ARG A 23 -21.68 -6.92 -20.39
N ALA A 24 -21.15 -7.48 -19.31
CA ALA A 24 -19.93 -7.01 -18.69
C ALA A 24 -18.85 -6.96 -19.78
N ARG A 25 -18.34 -5.76 -20.06
CA ARG A 25 -17.27 -5.59 -21.05
C ARG A 25 -16.09 -6.46 -20.61
N PRO A 26 -15.54 -7.31 -21.48
CA PRO A 26 -14.35 -8.09 -21.16
C PRO A 26 -13.25 -7.11 -20.73
N ARG A 27 -12.60 -7.40 -19.60
CA ARG A 27 -11.49 -6.59 -19.09
C ARG A 27 -10.43 -6.53 -20.19
N LYS A 28 -10.14 -5.32 -20.69
CA LYS A 28 -9.01 -5.09 -21.61
C LYS A 28 -7.76 -5.65 -20.93
N LYS A 29 -7.16 -6.70 -21.51
CA LYS A 29 -5.85 -7.20 -21.09
C LYS A 29 -4.89 -6.02 -21.23
N THR A 30 -4.33 -5.56 -20.12
CA THR A 30 -3.18 -4.65 -20.16
C THR A 30 -2.00 -5.44 -20.69
N ASP A 31 -1.12 -4.81 -21.47
CA ASP A 31 -0.05 -5.47 -22.25
C ASP A 31 0.92 -6.36 -21.44
N ASN A 32 0.81 -6.38 -20.11
CA ASN A 32 1.75 -7.05 -19.21
C ASN A 32 1.13 -8.18 -18.35
N ASN A 33 -0.11 -8.61 -18.60
CA ASN A 33 -0.81 -9.63 -17.78
C ASN A 33 -0.85 -9.32 -16.27
N ILE A 34 -0.75 -8.04 -15.87
CA ILE A 34 -0.76 -7.63 -14.47
C ILE A 34 -2.18 -7.79 -13.91
N VAL A 35 -2.29 -8.54 -12.81
CA VAL A 35 -3.52 -8.69 -12.03
C VAL A 35 -3.72 -7.45 -11.18
N ASP A 36 -4.83 -6.75 -11.41
CA ASP A 36 -5.22 -5.57 -10.65
C ASP A 36 -5.74 -5.93 -9.26
N VAL A 37 -5.44 -5.07 -8.28
CA VAL A 37 -6.14 -5.09 -7.00
C VAL A 37 -7.61 -4.68 -7.18
N PRO A 38 -8.52 -5.17 -6.33
CA PRO A 38 -9.89 -4.65 -6.27
C PRO A 38 -9.94 -3.20 -5.77
N PHE A 39 -10.95 -2.47 -6.22
CA PHE A 39 -11.23 -1.09 -5.81
C PHE A 39 -12.69 -0.98 -5.38
N SER A 40 -12.96 -0.20 -4.33
CA SER A 40 -14.33 0.12 -3.95
C SER A 40 -14.96 1.05 -4.99
N ARG A 41 -16.30 1.01 -5.09
CA ARG A 41 -17.04 2.02 -5.87
C ARG A 41 -17.02 3.38 -5.18
N LEU A 42 -16.89 3.37 -3.86
CA LEU A 42 -16.83 4.56 -3.01
C LEU A 42 -15.39 5.01 -2.79
N ARG A 43 -15.22 6.26 -2.37
CA ARG A 43 -13.92 6.84 -2.00
C ARG A 43 -13.78 6.87 -0.49
N SER A 44 -12.56 6.66 0.00
CA SER A 44 -12.26 6.86 1.40
C SER A 44 -12.44 8.33 1.75
N LYS A 45 -12.94 8.58 2.96
CA LYS A 45 -13.05 9.93 3.52
C LYS A 45 -11.78 10.35 4.26
N GLY A 46 -10.72 9.54 4.26
CA GLY A 46 -9.45 9.85 4.93
C GLY A 46 -9.64 10.08 6.42
N THR A 47 -9.25 11.25 6.91
CA THR A 47 -9.44 11.71 8.29
C THR A 47 -10.91 11.75 8.71
N TYR A 48 -11.84 11.92 7.76
CA TYR A 48 -13.28 11.91 8.01
C TYR A 48 -13.92 10.51 7.84
N ALA A 49 -13.12 9.45 7.69
CA ALA A 49 -13.65 8.09 7.69
C ALA A 49 -14.19 7.74 9.08
N SER A 50 -15.37 7.13 9.14
CA SER A 50 -15.92 6.68 10.43
C SER A 50 -15.03 5.63 11.05
N SER A 51 -14.89 5.63 12.36
CA SER A 51 -14.12 4.59 13.06
C SER A 51 -14.80 3.22 13.01
N GLY A 52 -16.11 3.17 12.79
CA GLY A 52 -16.90 1.93 12.90
C GLY A 52 -16.82 1.31 14.30
N GLY A 53 -17.22 0.04 14.43
CA GLY A 53 -17.17 -0.68 15.71
C GLY A 53 -15.77 -1.07 16.19
N ILE A 54 -14.75 -0.95 15.34
CA ILE A 54 -13.39 -1.47 15.59
C ILE A 54 -12.33 -0.37 15.75
N HIS A 55 -12.77 0.88 16.01
CA HIS A 55 -11.89 2.04 16.09
C HIS A 55 -10.94 2.17 14.88
N PHE A 56 -11.40 1.87 13.67
CA PHE A 56 -10.59 1.95 12.46
C PHE A 56 -10.04 3.38 12.25
N HIS A 57 -8.77 3.48 11.87
CA HIS A 57 -8.20 4.74 11.41
C HIS A 57 -7.18 4.44 10.31
N TYR A 58 -7.26 5.12 9.18
CA TYR A 58 -6.51 4.77 7.96
C TYR A 58 -4.98 4.81 8.13
N GLN A 59 -4.48 5.58 9.10
CA GLN A 59 -3.05 5.68 9.42
C GLN A 59 -2.55 4.61 10.40
N LYS A 60 -3.41 3.71 10.91
CA LYS A 60 -2.97 2.66 11.85
C LYS A 60 -2.09 1.62 11.15
N TYR A 61 -0.89 1.40 11.66
CA TYR A 61 0.05 0.39 11.17
C TYR A 61 -0.51 -1.03 11.18
N SER A 62 -1.30 -1.39 12.19
CA SER A 62 -1.94 -2.70 12.28
C SER A 62 -2.84 -3.00 11.09
N ASN A 63 -3.38 -1.99 10.40
CA ASN A 63 -4.16 -2.18 9.18
C ASN A 63 -3.35 -2.88 8.08
N VAL A 64 -2.02 -2.71 8.05
CA VAL A 64 -1.16 -3.33 7.04
C VAL A 64 -1.25 -4.85 7.15
N MET A 65 -0.89 -5.40 8.30
CA MET A 65 -0.87 -6.85 8.49
C MET A 65 -2.28 -7.42 8.62
N ASN A 66 -3.22 -6.72 9.27
CA ASN A 66 -4.62 -7.15 9.34
C ASN A 66 -5.21 -7.35 7.94
N TYR A 67 -4.99 -6.40 7.04
CA TYR A 67 -5.47 -6.52 5.67
C TYR A 67 -4.72 -7.62 4.90
N LEU A 68 -3.38 -7.62 4.92
CA LEU A 68 -2.58 -8.57 4.14
C LEU A 68 -2.82 -10.03 4.56
N ARG A 69 -2.97 -10.33 5.85
CA ARG A 69 -3.35 -11.68 6.34
C ARG A 69 -4.74 -12.09 5.89
N SER A 70 -5.63 -11.11 5.68
CA SER A 70 -6.99 -11.37 5.23
C SER A 70 -7.10 -11.69 3.74
N LEU A 71 -6.03 -11.47 2.98
CA LEU A 71 -5.97 -11.81 1.56
C LEU A 71 -5.84 -13.33 1.39
N ASN A 72 -6.55 -13.88 0.41
CA ASN A 72 -6.38 -15.29 0.03
C ASN A 72 -5.13 -15.45 -0.86
N VAL A 73 -3.95 -15.18 -0.30
CA VAL A 73 -2.65 -15.30 -0.97
C VAL A 73 -1.87 -16.49 -0.41
N THR A 74 -1.42 -17.38 -1.30
CA THR A 74 -0.72 -18.61 -0.91
C THR A 74 0.80 -18.49 -0.97
N ASN A 75 1.34 -17.35 -1.37
CA ASN A 75 2.78 -17.12 -1.58
C ASN A 75 3.44 -16.23 -0.52
N ALA A 76 2.71 -15.80 0.52
CA ALA A 76 3.25 -15.02 1.64
C ALA A 76 3.33 -15.87 2.91
N CYS A 77 4.41 -15.69 3.68
CA CYS A 77 4.50 -16.13 5.06
C CYS A 77 4.35 -14.92 5.99
N PHE A 78 3.47 -15.05 6.97
CA PHE A 78 3.27 -14.06 8.02
C PHE A 78 3.73 -14.63 9.35
N PHE A 79 4.25 -13.79 10.24
CA PHE A 79 4.56 -14.18 11.61
C PHE A 79 3.25 -14.57 12.31
N LYS A 80 3.23 -15.73 12.97
CA LYS A 80 1.99 -16.41 13.41
C LYS A 80 1.17 -15.58 14.40
N ASN A 81 1.83 -15.04 15.42
CA ASN A 81 1.16 -14.45 16.58
C ASN A 81 1.39 -12.95 16.72
N ARG A 82 2.02 -12.31 15.73
CA ARG A 82 2.52 -10.93 15.84
C ARG A 82 2.84 -10.33 14.49
N ASP A 83 2.93 -9.01 14.44
CA ASP A 83 3.33 -8.29 13.24
C ASP A 83 4.86 -8.22 13.14
N ALA A 84 5.40 -8.54 11.97
CA ALA A 84 6.81 -8.29 11.69
C ALA A 84 7.03 -6.79 11.54
N PHE A 85 7.67 -6.16 12.53
CA PHE A 85 7.77 -4.71 12.63
C PHE A 85 9.20 -4.28 12.97
N LEU A 86 9.81 -3.52 12.06
CA LEU A 86 11.07 -2.81 12.27
C LEU A 86 10.87 -1.31 12.42
N ASN A 87 11.77 -0.67 13.16
CA ASN A 87 11.82 0.77 13.37
C ASN A 87 13.22 1.29 13.07
N LEU A 88 13.29 2.40 12.33
CA LEU A 88 14.50 3.16 12.10
C LEU A 88 14.25 4.62 12.46
N ASN A 89 14.97 5.13 13.46
CA ASN A 89 14.94 6.55 13.80
C ASN A 89 16.03 7.27 13.01
N ILE A 90 15.64 8.17 12.11
CA ILE A 90 16.56 8.87 11.20
C ILE A 90 17.16 10.14 11.78
N ASP A 91 16.62 10.64 12.90
CA ASP A 91 17.11 11.83 13.58
C ASP A 91 18.22 11.54 14.59
N LYS A 92 18.40 10.29 14.98
CA LYS A 92 19.51 9.89 15.85
C LYS A 92 20.83 9.94 15.08
N GLN A 93 21.87 10.47 15.72
CA GLN A 93 23.24 10.42 15.17
C GLN A 93 23.67 8.97 14.91
N ASN A 94 23.38 8.07 15.87
CA ASN A 94 23.60 6.63 15.74
C ASN A 94 22.32 5.94 15.23
N MET A 95 22.01 6.14 13.95
CA MET A 95 20.90 5.47 13.27
C MET A 95 21.10 3.94 13.35
N SER A 96 20.08 3.23 13.80
CA SER A 96 20.07 1.76 13.82
C SER A 96 18.64 1.26 13.61
N VAL A 97 18.53 0.15 12.88
CA VAL A 97 17.27 -0.58 12.72
C VAL A 97 17.06 -1.44 13.96
N LYS A 98 15.86 -1.38 14.55
CA LYS A 98 15.47 -2.15 15.72
C LYS A 98 14.12 -2.83 15.50
N THR A 99 13.87 -3.94 16.16
CA THR A 99 12.53 -4.53 16.23
C THR A 99 11.62 -3.64 17.07
N MET A 100 10.38 -3.46 16.65
CA MET A 100 9.39 -2.66 17.39
C MET A 100 8.38 -3.57 18.08
N GLY A 101 8.22 -3.40 19.39
CA GLY A 101 7.28 -4.19 20.19
C GLY A 101 7.64 -5.67 20.33
N LEU A 102 8.82 -6.08 19.88
CA LEU A 102 9.28 -7.47 19.89
C LEU A 102 10.73 -7.57 20.36
N ASP A 103 10.96 -8.59 21.19
CA ASP A 103 12.31 -9.08 21.44
C ASP A 103 12.98 -9.52 20.13
N GLN A 104 14.27 -9.22 20.01
CA GLN A 104 15.03 -9.47 18.78
C GLN A 104 15.15 -10.97 18.49
N ASN A 105 15.29 -11.82 19.52
CA ASN A 105 15.38 -13.27 19.31
C ASN A 105 14.04 -13.84 18.84
N LEU A 106 12.92 -13.32 19.37
CA LEU A 106 11.59 -13.71 18.90
C LEU A 106 11.38 -13.32 17.43
N PHE A 107 11.75 -12.09 17.04
CA PHE A 107 11.69 -11.66 15.65
C PHE A 107 12.52 -12.57 14.73
N LEU A 108 13.75 -12.90 15.14
CA LEU A 108 14.63 -13.78 14.36
C LEU A 108 14.10 -15.21 14.31
N SER A 109 13.44 -15.69 15.36
CA SER A 109 12.81 -17.01 15.37
C SER A 109 11.66 -17.09 14.37
N ASP A 110 10.72 -16.13 14.42
CA ASP A 110 9.60 -16.06 13.48
C ASP A 110 10.09 -15.87 12.02
N LEU A 111 11.13 -15.07 11.81
CA LEU A 111 11.76 -14.92 10.51
C LEU A 111 12.32 -16.26 10.00
N ARG A 112 13.06 -17.00 10.83
CA ARG A 112 13.60 -18.32 10.48
C ARG A 112 12.50 -19.33 10.17
N GLU A 113 11.39 -19.30 10.90
CA GLU A 113 10.22 -20.13 10.57
C GLU A 113 9.71 -19.81 9.16
N CYS A 114 9.53 -18.54 8.82
CA CYS A 114 9.09 -18.15 7.50
C CYS A 114 10.07 -18.51 6.38
N LEU A 115 11.38 -18.40 6.64
CA LEU A 115 12.43 -18.79 5.69
C LEU A 115 12.37 -20.29 5.34
N LYS A 116 12.00 -21.16 6.30
CA LYS A 116 11.83 -22.61 6.08
C LYS A 116 10.62 -23.00 5.24
N THR A 117 9.61 -22.13 5.11
CA THR A 117 8.41 -22.44 4.33
C THR A 117 8.68 -22.43 2.81
N SER A 118 7.77 -22.96 1.99
CA SER A 118 7.82 -22.78 0.53
C SER A 118 7.26 -21.42 0.06
N LYS A 119 6.77 -20.57 0.98
CA LYS A 119 6.22 -19.25 0.64
C LYS A 119 7.35 -18.35 0.14
N ARG A 120 7.05 -17.54 -0.87
CA ARG A 120 8.03 -16.68 -1.54
C ARG A 120 8.29 -15.38 -0.78
N PHE A 121 7.24 -14.74 -0.29
CA PHE A 121 7.33 -13.41 0.31
C PHE A 121 7.20 -13.45 1.84
N ILE A 122 7.95 -12.58 2.51
CA ILE A 122 7.77 -12.29 3.94
C ILE A 122 7.57 -10.78 4.09
N PRO A 123 6.34 -10.31 4.33
CA PRO A 123 6.06 -8.90 4.56
C PRO A 123 6.55 -8.45 5.94
N ILE A 124 7.16 -7.26 6.00
CA ILE A 124 7.64 -6.64 7.24
C ILE A 124 7.33 -5.14 7.19
N ILE A 125 6.63 -4.63 8.20
CA ILE A 125 6.40 -3.19 8.35
C ILE A 125 7.72 -2.53 8.75
N LEU A 126 8.03 -1.40 8.12
CA LEU A 126 9.12 -0.51 8.53
C LEU A 126 8.54 0.84 8.94
N ASN A 127 8.72 1.24 10.19
CA ASN A 127 8.48 2.61 10.63
C ASN A 127 9.77 3.43 10.48
N LEU A 128 9.66 4.57 9.80
CA LEU A 128 10.67 5.61 9.88
C LEU A 128 10.20 6.64 10.90
N ALA A 129 10.89 6.69 12.03
CA ALA A 129 10.64 7.69 13.06
C ALA A 129 11.46 8.94 12.77
N THR A 130 10.77 10.08 12.71
CA THR A 130 11.36 11.42 12.60
C THR A 130 10.85 12.32 13.74
N LYS A 131 11.43 13.51 13.92
CA LYS A 131 10.94 14.56 14.82
C LYS A 131 9.53 15.02 14.45
N ASP A 132 9.20 14.98 13.16
CA ASP A 132 7.92 15.41 12.61
C ASP A 132 6.86 14.29 12.61
N GLY A 133 7.23 13.09 13.07
CA GLY A 133 6.31 11.97 13.25
C GLY A 133 6.81 10.66 12.66
N ASN A 134 5.87 9.79 12.33
CA ASN A 134 6.13 8.43 11.86
C ASN A 134 5.77 8.29 10.39
N HIS A 135 6.58 7.54 9.63
CA HIS A 135 6.34 7.31 8.21
C HIS A 135 6.37 5.83 7.85
N ALA A 136 5.24 5.34 7.32
CA ALA A 136 5.02 3.94 7.06
C ALA A 136 5.66 3.50 5.74
N ASN A 137 6.51 2.50 5.84
CA ASN A 137 7.13 1.77 4.74
C ASN A 137 6.77 0.28 4.85
N ILE A 138 7.04 -0.47 3.78
CA ILE A 138 6.98 -1.92 3.80
C ILE A 138 8.22 -2.51 3.15
N LEU A 139 8.74 -3.56 3.77
CA LEU A 139 9.74 -4.46 3.20
C LEU A 139 9.03 -5.75 2.78
N LEU A 140 9.41 -6.29 1.62
CA LEU A 140 9.06 -7.66 1.23
C LEU A 140 10.36 -8.43 1.02
N ILE A 141 10.60 -9.46 1.83
CA ILE A 141 11.68 -10.41 1.56
C ILE A 141 11.19 -11.32 0.44
N ASP A 142 11.75 -11.20 -0.76
CA ASP A 142 11.50 -12.07 -1.91
C ASP A 142 12.56 -13.17 -1.94
N LYS A 143 12.20 -14.33 -1.37
CA LYS A 143 13.10 -15.48 -1.24
C LYS A 143 13.53 -16.08 -2.57
N GLN A 144 12.73 -15.92 -3.63
CA GLN A 144 13.05 -16.49 -4.93
C GLN A 144 14.15 -15.68 -5.66
N ASN A 145 14.22 -14.37 -5.41
CA ASN A 145 15.20 -13.48 -6.05
C ASN A 145 16.24 -12.95 -5.07
N GLU A 146 16.30 -13.52 -3.86
CA GLU A 146 17.24 -13.15 -2.79
C GLU A 146 17.35 -11.62 -2.61
N ARG A 147 16.19 -10.97 -2.50
CA ARG A 147 16.12 -9.52 -2.33
C ARG A 147 15.16 -9.09 -1.25
N ILE A 148 15.48 -7.96 -0.63
CA ILE A 148 14.62 -7.27 0.32
C ILE A 148 14.13 -6.01 -0.38
N GLU A 149 12.89 -6.09 -0.85
CA GLU A 149 12.22 -5.03 -1.60
C GLU A 149 11.67 -3.99 -0.63
N LEU A 150 12.33 -2.84 -0.51
CA LEU A 150 11.81 -1.69 0.22
C LEU A 150 10.88 -0.87 -0.66
N TYR A 151 9.65 -0.68 -0.22
CA TYR A 151 8.76 0.31 -0.79
C TYR A 151 8.56 1.47 0.17
N GLU A 152 8.98 2.65 -0.31
CA GLU A 152 8.90 3.94 0.35
C GLU A 152 7.89 4.82 -0.41
N PRO A 153 6.67 5.01 0.11
CA PRO A 153 5.64 5.82 -0.55
C PRO A 153 6.10 7.23 -0.96
N HIS A 154 7.00 7.85 -0.17
CA HIS A 154 7.56 9.18 -0.44
C HIS A 154 8.65 9.20 -1.52
N GLY A 155 9.09 8.03 -2.00
CA GLY A 155 10.06 7.90 -3.09
C GLY A 155 11.53 7.85 -2.66
N SER A 156 12.44 8.11 -3.60
CA SER A 156 13.86 8.36 -3.34
C SER A 156 14.19 9.79 -3.74
N ARG A 157 14.33 10.66 -2.75
CA ARG A 157 14.79 12.01 -3.04
C ARG A 157 16.33 12.00 -3.23
N LYS A 158 16.86 12.91 -4.05
CA LYS A 158 18.31 13.07 -4.33
C LYS A 158 19.15 13.27 -3.05
N SER A 159 20.47 13.21 -3.11
CA SER A 159 21.37 13.30 -1.92
C SER A 159 21.24 14.59 -1.10
N ASP A 160 20.64 15.64 -1.65
CA ASP A 160 20.27 16.91 -1.02
C ASP A 160 18.94 16.86 -0.25
N SER A 161 18.27 15.73 -0.29
CA SER A 161 16.89 15.64 0.14
C SER A 161 16.70 15.56 1.63
N VAL A 162 15.59 16.17 2.04
CA VAL A 162 15.19 16.34 3.41
C VAL A 162 14.03 15.40 3.71
N LEU A 163 14.17 14.45 4.62
CA LEU A 163 13.03 13.75 5.26
C LEU A 163 13.09 14.12 6.73
N GLY A 164 12.04 14.76 7.24
CA GLY A 164 12.03 15.27 8.62
C GLY A 164 13.19 16.23 8.92
N SER A 165 13.49 17.18 8.02
CA SER A 165 14.63 18.10 8.15
C SER A 165 16.04 17.46 8.04
N VAL A 166 16.16 16.14 7.81
CA VAL A 166 17.47 15.45 7.68
C VAL A 166 17.92 15.34 6.22
N LYS A 167 19.01 16.04 5.87
CA LYS A 167 19.69 15.92 4.56
C LYS A 167 20.27 14.51 4.36
N GLY A 168 20.00 13.91 3.21
CA GLY A 168 20.51 12.58 2.84
C GLY A 168 19.83 11.44 3.61
N ALA A 169 18.66 11.67 4.22
CA ALA A 169 17.94 10.66 4.99
C ALA A 169 17.70 9.36 4.21
N TYR A 170 17.45 9.45 2.91
CA TYR A 170 17.20 8.29 2.05
C TYR A 170 18.43 7.40 1.89
N SER A 171 19.61 7.97 1.63
CA SER A 171 20.85 7.20 1.50
C SER A 171 21.27 6.59 2.84
N LYS A 172 21.11 7.34 3.94
CA LYS A 172 21.34 6.84 5.30
C LYS A 172 20.40 5.67 5.62
N LYS A 173 19.10 5.78 5.32
CA LYS A 173 18.11 4.71 5.49
C LYS A 173 18.52 3.42 4.80
N ILE A 174 18.81 3.48 3.49
CA ILE A 174 19.20 2.30 2.72
C ILE A 174 20.47 1.68 3.28
N ARG A 175 21.45 2.51 3.67
CA ARG A 175 22.70 2.02 4.27
C ARG A 175 22.46 1.27 5.58
N GLU A 176 21.66 1.83 6.49
CA GLU A 176 21.39 1.18 7.77
C GLU A 176 20.54 -0.10 7.60
N LEU A 177 19.59 -0.12 6.66
CA LEU A 177 18.88 -1.35 6.29
C LEU A 177 19.83 -2.41 5.73
N LYS A 178 20.76 -2.03 4.84
CA LYS A 178 21.77 -2.95 4.30
C LYS A 178 22.65 -3.53 5.40
N LYS A 179 23.08 -2.72 6.36
CA LYS A 179 23.86 -3.21 7.51
C LYS A 179 23.06 -4.18 8.37
N PHE A 180 21.83 -3.83 8.72
CA PHE A 180 20.95 -4.67 9.53
C PHE A 180 20.68 -6.02 8.86
N TRP A 181 20.37 -6.01 7.57
CA TRP A 181 20.05 -7.25 6.86
C TRP A 181 21.29 -8.08 6.54
N ARG A 182 22.46 -7.47 6.30
CA ARG A 182 23.70 -8.23 6.06
C ARG A 182 24.07 -9.15 7.23
N SER A 183 23.74 -8.78 8.47
CA SER A 183 24.02 -9.65 9.62
C SER A 183 23.00 -10.78 9.82
N ILE A 184 21.88 -10.77 9.09
CA ILE A 184 20.78 -11.73 9.25
C ILE A 184 20.61 -12.61 8.00
N LEU A 185 20.71 -11.99 6.81
CA LEU A 185 20.53 -12.55 5.48
C LEU A 185 21.63 -11.97 4.55
N PRO A 186 22.90 -12.37 4.73
CA PRO A 186 24.03 -11.78 3.99
C PRO A 186 23.95 -11.92 2.46
N GLU A 187 23.26 -12.96 1.97
CA GLU A 187 23.01 -13.25 0.57
C GLU A 187 21.93 -12.36 -0.06
N PHE A 188 21.08 -11.72 0.76
CA PHE A 188 19.99 -10.91 0.26
C PHE A 188 20.42 -9.46 -0.03
N ASN A 189 20.04 -8.96 -1.22
CA ASN A 189 20.26 -7.56 -1.57
C ASN A 189 19.07 -6.67 -1.21
N VAL A 190 19.32 -5.56 -0.51
CA VAL A 190 18.29 -4.54 -0.23
C VAL A 190 18.15 -3.62 -1.44
N VAL A 191 16.96 -3.59 -2.03
CA VAL A 191 16.62 -2.76 -3.19
C VAL A 191 15.48 -1.81 -2.86
N ASN A 192 15.55 -0.58 -3.35
CA ASN A 192 14.49 0.40 -3.17
C ASN A 192 13.59 0.42 -4.41
N MET A 193 12.34 -0.04 -4.25
CA MET A 193 11.44 -0.31 -5.37
C MET A 193 11.03 0.97 -6.12
N VAL A 194 11.03 2.11 -5.43
CA VAL A 194 10.72 3.39 -6.05
C VAL A 194 11.84 3.95 -6.92
N ASP A 195 13.07 3.42 -6.82
CA ASP A 195 14.19 3.82 -7.70
C ASP A 195 13.96 3.39 -9.16
N TYR A 196 13.08 2.41 -9.40
CA TYR A 196 12.69 2.01 -10.75
C TYR A 196 11.78 3.02 -11.45
N ARG A 197 11.28 4.03 -10.73
CA ARG A 197 10.50 5.13 -11.30
C ARG A 197 11.43 6.26 -11.73
N ARG A 198 11.33 6.68 -12.99
CA ARG A 198 11.90 7.96 -13.44
C ARG A 198 10.88 9.09 -13.16
N GLY A 199 11.27 10.14 -12.43
CA GLY A 199 10.44 11.33 -12.20
C GLY A 199 9.95 11.54 -10.75
N THR A 200 8.87 12.32 -10.59
CA THR A 200 8.21 12.65 -9.32
C THR A 200 7.67 11.41 -8.60
N HIS A 201 7.45 11.45 -7.30
CA HIS A 201 7.11 10.25 -6.49
C HIS A 201 5.60 10.10 -6.25
N PHE A 202 5.16 8.88 -5.95
CA PHE A 202 3.72 8.51 -5.92
C PHE A 202 2.90 9.37 -4.97
N GLN A 203 3.36 9.47 -3.73
CA GLN A 203 2.67 10.24 -2.69
C GLN A 203 2.72 11.75 -2.97
N LEU A 204 3.79 12.27 -3.58
CA LEU A 204 3.86 13.70 -3.91
C LEU A 204 2.91 14.09 -5.05
N GLU A 205 2.61 13.16 -5.96
CA GLU A 205 1.80 13.45 -7.14
C GLU A 205 0.31 13.14 -6.93
N TYR A 206 0.00 12.14 -6.12
CA TYR A 206 -1.35 11.58 -6.05
C TYR A 206 -1.97 11.57 -4.65
N ASP A 207 -1.26 11.98 -3.61
CA ASP A 207 -1.95 12.14 -2.32
C ASP A 207 -3.06 13.19 -2.46
N PRO A 208 -4.24 12.94 -1.86
CA PRO A 208 -5.30 13.92 -1.89
C PRO A 208 -4.85 15.21 -1.19
N GLU A 209 -5.16 16.36 -1.78
CA GLU A 209 -4.89 17.67 -1.17
C GLU A 209 -5.43 17.70 0.27
N ASN A 210 -4.65 18.29 1.18
CA ASN A 210 -4.93 18.40 2.62
C ASN A 210 -5.09 17.06 3.38
N ASN A 211 -4.65 15.94 2.80
CA ASN A 211 -4.66 14.65 3.47
C ASN A 211 -3.23 14.10 3.65
N SER A 212 -2.74 14.09 4.88
CA SER A 212 -1.52 13.38 5.25
C SER A 212 -1.82 11.91 5.62
N GLY A 213 -0.80 11.07 5.76
CA GLY A 213 -0.96 9.73 6.36
C GLY A 213 -1.40 8.60 5.44
N PHE A 214 -1.45 8.80 4.12
CA PHE A 214 -1.74 7.73 3.15
C PHE A 214 -0.57 6.75 2.92
N CYS A 215 0.56 6.94 3.60
CA CYS A 215 1.72 6.04 3.52
C CYS A 215 1.39 4.58 3.87
N VAL A 216 0.48 4.37 4.83
CA VAL A 216 -0.06 3.04 5.16
C VAL A 216 -0.82 2.45 3.98
N THR A 217 -1.70 3.23 3.34
CA THR A 217 -2.48 2.77 2.17
C THR A 217 -1.56 2.44 1.00
N TRP A 218 -0.56 3.28 0.71
CA TRP A 218 0.44 3.03 -0.33
C TRP A 218 1.26 1.76 -0.07
N SER A 219 1.67 1.53 1.17
CA SER A 219 2.39 0.32 1.59
C SER A 219 1.54 -0.93 1.36
N ILE A 220 0.27 -0.90 1.75
CA ILE A 220 -0.69 -1.99 1.52
C ILE A 220 -0.92 -2.20 0.03
N LEU A 221 -1.06 -1.14 -0.75
CA LEU A 221 -1.29 -1.18 -2.20
C LEU A 221 -0.13 -1.88 -2.91
N PHE A 222 1.10 -1.42 -2.67
CA PHE A 222 2.29 -2.01 -3.26
C PHE A 222 2.42 -3.48 -2.90
N ALA A 223 2.31 -3.84 -1.62
CA ALA A 223 2.43 -5.22 -1.19
C ALA A 223 1.35 -6.11 -1.80
N HIS A 224 0.10 -5.66 -1.85
CA HIS A 224 -0.99 -6.42 -2.47
C HIS A 224 -0.74 -6.67 -3.95
N TYR A 225 -0.32 -5.65 -4.71
CA TYR A 225 0.08 -5.84 -6.11
C TYR A 225 1.25 -6.80 -6.26
N ARG A 226 2.27 -6.68 -5.41
CA ARG A 226 3.46 -7.54 -5.48
C ARG A 226 3.12 -9.01 -5.20
N LEU A 227 2.24 -9.27 -4.23
CA LEU A 227 1.77 -10.60 -3.88
C LEU A 227 0.91 -11.24 -4.98
N LEU A 228 0.07 -10.44 -5.66
CA LEU A 228 -0.74 -10.92 -6.80
C LEU A 228 0.08 -11.12 -8.09
N ASN A 229 1.24 -10.47 -8.19
CA ASN A 229 2.07 -10.44 -9.38
C ASN A 229 3.51 -10.86 -9.06
N PRO A 230 3.74 -12.08 -8.54
CA PRO A 230 5.04 -12.54 -8.07
C PRO A 230 6.12 -12.48 -9.16
N ASP A 231 5.77 -12.78 -10.41
CA ASP A 231 6.75 -12.93 -11.49
C ASP A 231 6.92 -11.68 -12.37
N ILE A 232 6.14 -10.63 -12.11
CA ILE A 232 6.29 -9.37 -12.82
C ILE A 232 7.55 -8.66 -12.30
N LYS A 233 8.40 -8.22 -13.24
CA LYS A 233 9.62 -7.48 -12.92
C LYS A 233 9.28 -6.21 -12.11
N PRO A 234 10.05 -5.89 -11.05
CA PRO A 234 9.85 -4.69 -10.24
C PRO A 234 9.62 -3.41 -11.04
N ASP A 235 10.45 -3.16 -12.06
CA ASP A 235 10.37 -1.94 -12.87
C ASP A 235 9.07 -1.86 -13.67
N THR A 236 8.61 -2.98 -14.19
CA THR A 236 7.37 -3.12 -14.95
C THR A 236 6.17 -2.88 -14.05
N LEU A 237 6.19 -3.45 -12.84
CA LEU A 237 5.13 -3.25 -11.85
C LEU A 237 5.07 -1.78 -11.40
N ILE A 238 6.21 -1.17 -11.07
CA ILE A 238 6.27 0.22 -10.62
C ILE A 238 5.82 1.19 -11.71
N LYS A 239 6.24 0.99 -12.97
CA LYS A 239 5.74 1.76 -14.13
C LYS A 239 4.24 1.59 -14.35
N TYR A 240 3.70 0.39 -14.11
CA TYR A 240 2.27 0.15 -14.18
C TYR A 240 1.53 0.94 -13.09
N LEU A 241 1.98 0.83 -11.84
CA LEU A 241 1.40 1.55 -10.71
C LEU A 241 1.41 3.06 -10.97
N SER A 242 2.51 3.61 -11.49
CA SER A 242 2.64 5.06 -11.72
C SER A 242 1.68 5.58 -12.77
N LYS A 243 1.31 4.75 -13.76
CA LYS A 243 0.30 5.11 -14.77
C LYS A 243 -1.12 4.86 -14.28
N LYS A 244 -1.31 3.86 -13.42
CA LYS A 244 -2.64 3.33 -13.06
C LYS A 244 -3.24 4.03 -11.86
N ILE A 245 -2.43 4.30 -10.84
CA ILE A 245 -2.92 4.75 -9.54
C ILE A 245 -2.93 6.29 -9.50
N THR A 246 -4.12 6.84 -9.66
CA THR A 246 -4.41 8.26 -9.41
C THR A 246 -4.92 8.49 -8.00
N THR A 247 -5.05 9.74 -7.55
CA THR A 247 -5.68 10.10 -6.26
C THR A 247 -7.04 9.43 -6.07
N VAL A 248 -7.89 9.44 -7.11
CA VAL A 248 -9.21 8.81 -7.08
C VAL A 248 -9.08 7.29 -6.86
N LYS A 249 -8.14 6.65 -7.54
CA LYS A 249 -7.91 5.20 -7.40
C LYS A 249 -7.34 4.84 -6.03
N LEU A 250 -6.42 5.65 -5.51
CA LEU A 250 -5.88 5.49 -4.16
C LEU A 250 -6.98 5.58 -3.11
N LEU A 251 -7.88 6.58 -3.21
CA LEU A 251 -9.01 6.73 -2.31
C LEU A 251 -10.02 5.58 -2.41
N GLN A 252 -10.27 5.07 -3.62
CA GLN A 252 -11.11 3.89 -3.83
C GLN A 252 -10.48 2.62 -3.23
N TYR A 253 -9.15 2.51 -3.30
CA TYR A 253 -8.42 1.41 -2.70
C TYR A 253 -8.41 1.50 -1.17
N ALA A 254 -8.15 2.68 -0.61
CA ALA A 254 -8.23 2.92 0.82
C ALA A 254 -9.61 2.53 1.38
N LYS A 255 -10.69 2.85 0.65
CA LYS A 255 -12.04 2.46 1.03
C LYS A 255 -12.25 0.95 0.98
N TYR A 256 -11.70 0.29 -0.04
CA TYR A 256 -11.74 -1.17 -0.14
C TYR A 256 -11.03 -1.83 1.05
N VAL A 257 -9.85 -1.34 1.44
CA VAL A 257 -9.10 -1.82 2.60
C VAL A 257 -9.90 -1.60 3.89
N GLU A 258 -10.45 -0.40 4.09
CA GLU A 258 -11.32 -0.06 5.23
C GLU A 258 -12.50 -1.03 5.36
N GLU A 259 -13.24 -1.26 4.26
CA GLU A 259 -14.40 -2.17 4.24
C GLU A 259 -13.99 -3.61 4.57
N ASN A 260 -12.85 -4.08 4.05
CA ASN A 260 -12.36 -5.43 4.32
C ASN A 260 -11.91 -5.61 5.78
N ILE A 261 -11.32 -4.61 6.40
CA ILE A 261 -10.91 -4.68 7.80
C ILE A 261 -12.14 -4.61 8.71
N LYS A 262 -13.08 -3.70 8.43
CA LYS A 262 -14.29 -3.50 9.26
C LYS A 262 -15.27 -4.66 9.22
N HIS A 263 -15.31 -5.44 8.14
CA HIS A 263 -16.28 -6.54 7.98
C HIS A 263 -15.72 -7.90 8.40
N LYS A 264 -14.45 -7.97 8.84
CA LYS A 264 -13.77 -9.23 9.22
C LYS A 264 -13.42 -9.32 10.70
N ILE A 265 -13.72 -8.28 11.48
CA ILE A 265 -13.55 -8.22 12.93
C ILE A 265 -14.92 -7.98 13.56
#